data_AF-A0A5A7NFR1-F1
#
_entry.id   AF-A0A5A7NFR1-F1
#
_cell.length_a   1.000
_cell.length_b   1.000
_cell.length_c   1.000
_cell.angle_alpha   90.00
_cell.angle_beta   90.00
_cell.angle_gamma   90.00
#
_symmetry.space_group_name_H-M   'P 1'
#
loop_
_entity.id
_entity.type
_entity.pdbx_description
1 polymer ?
#
loop_
_entity_poly.entity_id
_entity_poly.type
_entity_poly.pdbx_seq_one_letter_code
_entity_poly.pdbx_strand_id
1 'polypeptide(L)'
;MNVFAHFKTLLDAAIKSAQADGALPSGLDLHAVTVEPPRDPAHGDVASNAALVLAKPAGKNPRAIAEDLAARLRENDDVVAAEIAGPGFINLRFADDFWLARIPDVLKEGVGYGAGVAIEGQKVNVEYVSANPTGPMHVGHVRGAVVGDALANLLEKAGYAVTREYYINDAGAQIDVLARSVYRRYCEARGRDMGAIPEGLYPGDYLIGVGEKLADIHGDAWLDQPEDVWMQPIRDFATEAMMDMIRDDLAALGIRHEVFFSERSLHQSGRVEETLNWLEKEGFVYEGVLEPPKGKTPQDWEPRPQTLFRASQFGDDVDRPLKKSDGSYTYFAADIAYHYDKFVRGFNHMVLVLGADHAAMPSAWKRR
;
A
#
# COMPACT_ATOMS: atom_id res chain seq x y z
N MET A 1 17.90 -18.25 -8.83
CA MET A 1 18.27 -17.87 -10.23
C MET A 1 17.06 -17.33 -11.00
N ASN A 2 17.21 -16.33 -11.87
CA ASN A 2 16.14 -15.78 -12.73
C ASN A 2 16.45 -16.09 -14.20
N VAL A 3 15.58 -16.86 -14.88
CA VAL A 3 15.78 -17.29 -16.28
C VAL A 3 15.85 -16.11 -17.26
N PHE A 4 15.07 -15.06 -17.02
CA PHE A 4 15.07 -13.85 -17.85
C PHE A 4 16.38 -13.08 -17.70
N ALA A 5 16.92 -12.99 -16.47
CA ALA A 5 18.24 -12.40 -16.23
C ALA A 5 19.37 -13.22 -16.86
N HIS A 6 19.26 -14.56 -16.82
CA HIS A 6 20.20 -15.45 -17.49
C HIS A 6 20.19 -15.25 -19.01
N PHE A 7 19.02 -15.27 -19.64
CA PHE A 7 18.92 -14.99 -21.06
C PHE A 7 19.37 -13.57 -21.40
N LYS A 8 19.04 -12.55 -20.59
CA LYS A 8 19.55 -11.19 -20.81
C LYS A 8 21.08 -11.16 -20.86
N THR A 9 21.74 -11.95 -20.01
CA THR A 9 23.21 -12.09 -20.02
C THR A 9 23.71 -12.73 -21.33
N LEU A 10 23.08 -13.81 -21.78
CA LEU A 10 23.41 -14.46 -23.07
C LEU A 10 23.20 -13.52 -24.25
N LEU A 11 22.07 -12.80 -24.26
CA LEU A 11 21.72 -11.83 -25.28
C LEU A 11 22.71 -10.66 -25.32
N ASP A 12 23.11 -10.13 -24.17
CA ASP A 12 24.11 -9.07 -24.09
C ASP A 12 25.48 -9.54 -24.57
N ALA A 13 25.85 -10.78 -24.29
CA ALA A 13 27.06 -11.39 -24.83
C ALA A 13 26.98 -11.56 -26.36
N ALA A 14 25.84 -12.00 -26.90
CA ALA A 14 25.61 -12.11 -28.33
C ALA A 14 25.67 -10.75 -29.04
N ILE A 15 25.08 -9.70 -28.45
CA ILE A 15 25.15 -8.33 -28.97
C ILE A 15 26.60 -7.82 -28.95
N LYS A 16 27.34 -8.03 -27.85
CA LYS A 16 28.77 -7.64 -27.77
C LYS A 16 29.63 -8.37 -28.80
N SER A 17 29.36 -9.66 -29.03
CA SER A 17 30.02 -10.47 -30.05
C SER A 17 29.76 -9.90 -31.45
N ALA A 18 28.50 -9.59 -31.76
CA ALA A 18 28.12 -8.93 -33.02
C ALA A 18 28.74 -7.53 -33.17
N GLN A 19 28.97 -6.81 -32.08
CA GLN A 19 29.68 -5.52 -32.12
C GLN A 19 31.18 -5.69 -32.41
N ALA A 20 31.80 -6.74 -31.86
CA ALA A 20 33.23 -6.98 -31.99
C ALA A 20 33.63 -7.37 -33.42
N ASP A 21 32.78 -8.10 -34.15
CA ASP A 21 33.04 -8.51 -35.53
C ASP A 21 32.41 -7.57 -36.59
N GLY A 22 31.76 -6.48 -36.16
CA GLY A 22 31.17 -5.47 -37.03
C GLY A 22 29.77 -5.80 -37.56
N ALA A 23 29.17 -6.91 -37.13
CA ALA A 23 27.76 -7.23 -37.41
C ALA A 23 26.77 -6.24 -36.76
N LEU A 24 27.16 -5.52 -35.71
CA LEU A 24 26.42 -4.40 -35.13
C LEU A 24 27.36 -3.22 -34.83
N PRO A 25 26.91 -1.97 -34.90
CA PRO A 25 27.72 -0.84 -34.44
C PRO A 25 27.87 -0.84 -32.92
N SER A 26 29.02 -0.35 -32.44
CA SER A 26 29.28 -0.12 -31.02
C SER A 26 28.43 1.03 -30.47
N GLY A 27 28.16 1.03 -29.16
CA GLY A 27 27.50 2.15 -28.47
C GLY A 27 25.97 2.21 -28.66
N LEU A 28 25.36 1.10 -29.06
CA LEU A 28 23.90 0.98 -29.12
C LEU A 28 23.28 1.06 -27.72
N ASP A 29 22.15 1.78 -27.61
CA ASP A 29 21.35 1.81 -26.40
C ASP A 29 20.55 0.50 -26.25
N LEU A 30 20.74 -0.19 -25.14
CA LEU A 30 20.09 -1.45 -24.82
C LEU A 30 18.94 -1.30 -23.81
N HIS A 31 18.63 -0.09 -23.33
CA HIS A 31 17.66 0.13 -22.27
C HIS A 31 16.25 -0.38 -22.63
N ALA A 32 15.84 -0.21 -23.90
CA ALA A 32 14.54 -0.67 -24.38
C ALA A 32 14.49 -2.16 -24.77
N VAL A 33 15.63 -2.88 -24.67
CA VAL A 33 15.68 -4.32 -24.96
C VAL A 33 15.07 -5.09 -23.80
N THR A 34 13.99 -5.80 -24.08
CA THR A 34 13.27 -6.62 -23.10
C THR A 34 13.60 -8.09 -23.25
N VAL A 35 13.51 -8.79 -22.12
CA VAL A 35 13.56 -10.24 -22.03
C VAL A 35 12.41 -10.68 -21.13
N GLU A 36 11.43 -11.37 -21.72
CA GLU A 36 10.13 -11.60 -21.09
C GLU A 36 9.56 -12.96 -21.50
N PRO A 37 8.59 -13.53 -20.75
CA PRO A 37 7.93 -14.75 -21.20
C PRO A 37 7.20 -14.49 -22.52
N PRO A 38 7.26 -15.43 -23.49
CA PRO A 38 6.53 -15.26 -24.73
C PRO A 38 5.02 -15.25 -24.45
N ARG A 39 4.29 -14.47 -25.26
CA ARG A 39 2.82 -14.41 -25.16
C ARG A 39 2.15 -15.76 -25.41
N ASP A 40 2.74 -16.57 -26.27
CA ASP A 40 2.31 -17.94 -26.54
C ASP A 40 3.41 -18.90 -26.06
N PRO A 41 3.13 -19.80 -25.10
CA PRO A 41 4.10 -20.81 -24.63
C PRO A 41 4.63 -21.74 -25.74
N ALA A 42 3.94 -21.87 -26.87
CA ALA A 42 4.46 -22.62 -28.02
C ALA A 42 5.76 -22.03 -28.58
N HIS A 43 5.95 -20.71 -28.40
CA HIS A 43 7.15 -19.98 -28.81
C HIS A 43 8.34 -20.15 -27.85
N GLY A 44 8.32 -21.16 -26.98
CA GLY A 44 9.45 -21.47 -26.10
C GLY A 44 9.32 -20.82 -24.72
N ASP A 45 10.46 -20.63 -24.08
CA ASP A 45 10.56 -20.27 -22.67
C ASP A 45 10.73 -18.76 -22.47
N VAL A 46 11.45 -18.11 -23.38
CA VAL A 46 11.75 -16.67 -23.28
C VAL A 46 11.77 -15.99 -24.64
N ALA A 47 11.28 -14.75 -24.70
CA ALA A 47 11.29 -13.91 -25.88
C ALA A 47 12.08 -12.61 -25.66
N SER A 48 12.61 -12.04 -26.73
CA SER A 48 13.21 -10.71 -26.73
C SER A 48 12.84 -9.89 -27.98
N ASN A 49 12.65 -8.58 -27.76
CA ASN A 49 12.44 -7.57 -28.80
C ASN A 49 13.75 -6.97 -29.36
N ALA A 50 14.92 -7.47 -28.96
CA ALA A 50 16.22 -6.83 -29.20
C ALA A 50 16.44 -6.41 -30.65
N ALA A 51 16.12 -7.28 -31.60
CA ALA A 51 16.35 -6.99 -33.01
C ALA A 51 15.52 -5.79 -33.50
N LEU A 52 14.31 -5.61 -32.98
CA LEU A 52 13.41 -4.49 -33.31
C LEU A 52 13.93 -3.17 -32.73
N VAL A 53 14.42 -3.21 -31.49
CA VAL A 53 14.98 -2.05 -30.79
C VAL A 53 16.27 -1.57 -31.47
N LEU A 54 17.15 -2.51 -31.84
CA LEU A 54 18.48 -2.19 -32.38
C LEU A 54 18.47 -1.86 -33.87
N ALA A 55 17.43 -2.24 -34.63
CA ALA A 55 17.37 -2.07 -36.08
C ALA A 55 17.58 -0.64 -36.58
N LYS A 56 16.79 0.31 -36.05
CA LYS A 56 16.84 1.71 -36.50
C LYS A 56 18.18 2.38 -36.15
N PRO A 57 18.69 2.29 -34.91
CA PRO A 57 20.01 2.83 -34.57
C PRO A 57 21.16 2.15 -35.34
N ALA A 58 21.03 0.86 -35.65
CA ALA A 58 22.03 0.13 -36.42
C ALA A 58 21.95 0.35 -37.94
N GLY A 59 20.86 0.97 -38.44
CA GLY A 59 20.61 1.11 -39.87
C GLY A 59 20.43 -0.23 -40.61
N LYS A 60 19.96 -1.27 -39.90
CA LYS A 60 19.85 -2.64 -40.43
C LYS A 60 18.42 -3.16 -40.39
N ASN A 61 18.14 -4.17 -41.22
CA ASN A 61 16.87 -4.88 -41.19
C ASN A 61 16.74 -5.64 -39.86
N PRO A 62 15.63 -5.47 -39.10
CA PRO A 62 15.47 -6.15 -37.81
C PRO A 62 15.54 -7.68 -37.91
N ARG A 63 15.03 -8.26 -38.99
CA ARG A 63 15.09 -9.71 -39.19
C ARG A 63 16.52 -10.22 -39.40
N ALA A 64 17.35 -9.45 -40.10
CA ALA A 64 18.77 -9.79 -40.26
C ALA A 64 19.54 -9.71 -38.93
N ILE A 65 19.21 -8.74 -38.07
CA ILE A 65 19.76 -8.68 -36.70
C ILE A 65 19.28 -9.89 -35.89
N ALA A 66 18.00 -10.25 -35.99
CA ALA A 66 17.45 -11.40 -35.28
C ALA A 66 18.12 -12.72 -35.72
N GLU A 67 18.41 -12.88 -37.01
CA GLU A 67 19.11 -14.05 -37.57
C GLU A 67 20.53 -14.18 -37.03
N ASP A 68 21.30 -13.09 -37.02
CA ASP A 68 22.66 -13.07 -36.45
C ASP A 68 22.65 -13.36 -34.94
N LEU A 69 21.81 -12.67 -34.17
CA LEU A 69 21.71 -12.90 -32.73
C LEU A 69 21.22 -14.32 -32.39
N ALA A 70 20.23 -14.83 -33.11
CA ALA A 70 19.74 -16.20 -32.93
C ALA A 70 20.82 -17.23 -33.26
N ALA A 71 21.65 -17.01 -34.28
CA ALA A 71 22.77 -17.89 -34.59
C ALA A 71 23.77 -17.96 -33.42
N ARG A 72 24.17 -16.82 -32.87
CA ARG A 72 25.08 -16.75 -31.71
C ARG A 72 24.48 -17.37 -30.46
N LEU A 73 23.19 -17.18 -30.22
CA LEU A 73 22.51 -17.76 -29.06
C LEU A 73 22.46 -19.30 -29.13
N ARG A 74 22.36 -19.89 -30.33
CA ARG A 74 22.40 -21.35 -30.51
C ARG A 74 23.78 -21.96 -30.27
N GLU A 75 24.84 -21.17 -30.15
CA GLU A 75 26.17 -21.68 -29.77
C GLU A 75 26.25 -22.04 -28.28
N ASN A 76 25.25 -21.65 -27.48
CA ASN A 76 25.15 -22.04 -26.08
C ASN A 76 24.46 -23.40 -25.94
N ASP A 77 25.11 -24.34 -25.24
CA ASP A 77 24.61 -25.71 -25.04
C ASP A 77 23.26 -25.78 -24.30
N ASP A 78 22.91 -24.76 -23.52
CA ASP A 78 21.62 -24.68 -22.84
C ASP A 78 20.47 -24.35 -23.83
N VAL A 79 20.75 -23.88 -25.04
CA VAL A 79 19.76 -23.45 -26.03
C VAL A 79 19.47 -24.56 -27.06
N VAL A 80 18.25 -25.10 -27.04
CA VAL A 80 17.78 -26.09 -28.03
C VAL A 80 17.29 -25.44 -29.31
N ALA A 81 16.63 -24.29 -29.19
CA ALA A 81 16.13 -23.55 -30.33
C ALA A 81 16.14 -22.05 -30.08
N ALA A 82 16.55 -21.29 -31.10
CA ALA A 82 16.34 -19.85 -31.19
C ALA A 82 15.54 -19.56 -32.46
N GLU A 83 14.27 -19.23 -32.34
CA GLU A 83 13.36 -19.03 -33.47
C GLU A 83 13.02 -17.55 -33.64
N ILE A 84 12.70 -17.16 -34.87
CA ILE A 84 12.41 -15.76 -35.20
C ILE A 84 10.96 -15.62 -35.60
N ALA A 85 10.21 -14.87 -34.81
CA ALA A 85 8.80 -14.58 -35.06
C ALA A 85 8.62 -13.19 -35.68
N GLY A 86 7.73 -13.12 -36.68
CA GLY A 86 7.31 -11.88 -37.31
C GLY A 86 8.49 -11.02 -37.80
N PRO A 87 8.53 -9.72 -37.43
CA PRO A 87 9.53 -8.79 -37.95
C PRO A 87 10.92 -8.93 -37.30
N GLY A 88 11.08 -9.70 -36.21
CA GLY A 88 12.37 -9.83 -35.51
C GLY A 88 12.29 -10.11 -34.01
N PHE A 89 11.21 -10.72 -33.52
CA PHE A 89 11.20 -11.24 -32.14
C PHE A 89 12.04 -12.52 -32.10
N ILE A 90 12.92 -12.61 -31.11
CA ILE A 90 13.76 -13.79 -30.89
C ILE A 90 13.15 -14.59 -29.76
N ASN A 91 12.82 -15.84 -30.03
CA ASN A 91 12.18 -16.79 -29.13
C ASN A 91 13.16 -17.91 -28.81
N LEU A 92 13.40 -18.21 -27.55
CA LEU A 92 14.32 -19.25 -27.10
C LEU A 92 13.60 -20.40 -26.42
N ARG A 93 14.08 -21.61 -26.69
CA ARG A 93 13.77 -22.82 -25.94
C ARG A 93 15.05 -23.37 -25.34
N PHE A 94 15.05 -23.57 -24.03
CA PHE A 94 16.15 -24.17 -23.30
C PHE A 94 16.07 -25.70 -23.31
N ALA A 95 17.22 -26.34 -23.10
CA ALA A 95 17.31 -27.79 -22.92
C ALA A 95 16.66 -28.23 -21.61
N ASP A 96 16.12 -29.45 -21.56
CA ASP A 96 15.56 -30.01 -20.32
C ASP A 96 16.61 -30.06 -19.20
N ASP A 97 17.87 -30.36 -19.55
CA ASP A 97 18.99 -30.38 -18.61
C ASP A 97 19.25 -29.01 -17.97
N PHE A 98 18.99 -27.91 -18.68
CA PHE A 98 19.06 -26.57 -18.09
C PHE A 98 18.07 -26.41 -16.94
N TRP A 99 16.85 -26.92 -17.08
CA TRP A 99 15.82 -26.86 -16.04
C TRP A 99 16.10 -27.82 -14.89
N LEU A 100 16.50 -29.05 -15.20
CA LEU A 100 16.86 -30.05 -14.19
C LEU A 100 18.04 -29.58 -13.33
N ALA A 101 19.00 -28.89 -13.93
CA ALA A 101 20.14 -28.31 -13.22
C ALA A 101 19.75 -27.19 -12.24
N ARG A 102 18.51 -26.69 -12.24
CA ARG A 102 18.01 -25.71 -11.26
C ARG A 102 17.46 -26.35 -9.99
N ILE A 103 17.09 -27.63 -10.03
CA ILE A 103 16.53 -28.32 -8.85
C ILE A 103 17.51 -28.26 -7.66
N PRO A 104 18.82 -28.50 -7.80
CA PRO A 104 19.77 -28.34 -6.71
C PRO A 104 19.82 -26.90 -6.17
N ASP A 105 19.71 -25.88 -7.04
CA ASP A 105 19.68 -24.47 -6.62
C ASP A 105 18.43 -24.18 -5.77
N VAL A 106 17.26 -24.66 -6.20
CA VAL A 106 16.00 -24.53 -5.45
C VAL A 106 16.10 -25.22 -4.09
N LEU A 107 16.62 -26.44 -4.04
CA LEU A 107 16.78 -27.19 -2.79
C LEU A 107 17.79 -26.54 -1.85
N LYS A 108 18.85 -25.95 -2.39
CA LYS A 108 19.87 -25.23 -1.61
C LYS A 108 19.37 -23.90 -1.07
N GLU A 109 18.65 -23.13 -1.88
CA GLU A 109 18.09 -21.82 -1.50
C GLU A 109 16.85 -21.98 -0.59
N GLY A 110 16.11 -23.09 -0.71
CA GLY A 110 14.93 -23.39 0.11
C GLY A 110 13.85 -22.31 0.01
N VAL A 111 13.35 -21.83 1.15
CA VAL A 111 12.38 -20.72 1.21
C VAL A 111 12.96 -19.40 0.67
N GLY A 112 14.29 -19.31 0.53
CA GLY A 112 14.99 -18.20 -0.09
C GLY A 112 14.85 -18.17 -1.62
N TYR A 113 14.49 -19.29 -2.27
CA TYR A 113 14.42 -19.34 -3.73
C TYR A 113 13.47 -18.30 -4.31
N GLY A 114 13.92 -17.61 -5.36
CA GLY A 114 13.17 -16.51 -6.00
C GLY A 114 13.19 -15.21 -5.21
N ALA A 115 13.97 -15.09 -4.13
CA ALA A 115 14.20 -13.80 -3.49
C ALA A 115 14.99 -12.87 -4.42
N GLY A 116 14.59 -11.59 -4.45
CA GLY A 116 15.34 -10.51 -5.07
C GLY A 116 16.57 -10.11 -4.24
N VAL A 117 17.39 -9.24 -4.81
CA VAL A 117 18.51 -8.63 -4.09
C VAL A 117 17.99 -7.47 -3.27
N ALA A 118 18.48 -7.33 -2.03
CA ALA A 118 18.13 -6.20 -1.17
C ALA A 118 18.43 -4.88 -1.89
N ILE A 119 17.43 -4.00 -2.00
CA ILE A 119 17.53 -2.73 -2.70
C ILE A 119 17.81 -1.64 -1.67
N GLU A 120 19.09 -1.23 -1.57
CA GLU A 120 19.53 -0.26 -0.58
C GLU A 120 18.74 1.06 -0.68
N GLY A 121 18.29 1.57 0.47
CA GLY A 121 17.53 2.82 0.57
C GLY A 121 16.06 2.75 0.12
N GLN A 122 15.57 1.61 -0.37
CA GLN A 122 14.18 1.46 -0.83
C GLN A 122 13.27 0.93 0.28
N LYS A 123 12.83 1.84 1.16
CA LYS A 123 11.81 1.56 2.18
C LYS A 123 10.41 1.70 1.58
N VAL A 124 9.57 0.71 1.84
CA VAL A 124 8.16 0.70 1.40
C VAL A 124 7.25 0.61 2.61
N ASN A 125 6.32 1.55 2.74
CA ASN A 125 5.23 1.44 3.69
C ASN A 125 4.04 0.76 3.02
N VAL A 126 3.48 -0.28 3.65
CA VAL A 126 2.26 -0.94 3.20
C VAL A 126 1.22 -0.80 4.31
N GLU A 127 0.25 0.07 4.09
CA GLU A 127 -0.86 0.28 5.01
C GLU A 127 -2.09 -0.52 4.57
N TYR A 128 -2.68 -1.26 5.50
CA TYR A 128 -3.83 -2.09 5.22
C TYR A 128 -4.64 -2.44 6.47
N VAL A 129 -5.88 -2.87 6.26
CA VAL A 129 -6.93 -3.08 7.27
C VAL A 129 -7.46 -1.77 7.83
N SER A 130 -6.67 -1.03 8.61
CA SER A 130 -6.99 0.28 9.20
C SER A 130 -8.47 0.44 9.61
N ALA A 131 -9.05 -0.60 10.20
CA ALA A 131 -10.44 -0.61 10.62
C ALA A 131 -10.59 0.19 11.92
N ASN A 132 -11.75 0.85 12.07
CA ASN A 132 -12.02 1.62 13.28
C ASN A 132 -12.03 0.69 14.51
N PRO A 133 -11.38 1.08 15.63
CA PRO A 133 -11.23 0.24 16.82
C PRO A 133 -12.52 0.23 17.65
N THR A 134 -13.61 -0.21 17.03
CA THR A 134 -14.96 -0.16 17.59
C THR A 134 -15.60 -1.54 17.72
N GLY A 135 -14.87 -2.60 17.37
CA GLY A 135 -15.32 -3.97 17.49
C GLY A 135 -14.38 -4.97 16.83
N PRO A 136 -14.69 -6.26 16.90
CA PRO A 136 -13.91 -7.33 16.29
C PRO A 136 -13.91 -7.24 14.77
N MET A 137 -12.92 -7.87 14.14
CA MET A 137 -12.88 -7.92 12.68
C MET A 137 -13.96 -8.86 12.12
N HIS A 138 -14.52 -8.51 10.97
CA HIS A 138 -15.44 -9.36 10.21
C HIS A 138 -14.87 -9.73 8.85
N VAL A 139 -15.54 -10.65 8.13
CA VAL A 139 -15.11 -11.15 6.81
C VAL A 139 -14.77 -10.05 5.78
N GLY A 140 -15.44 -8.89 5.85
CA GLY A 140 -15.10 -7.74 4.99
C GLY A 140 -13.67 -7.22 5.17
N HIS A 141 -13.13 -7.24 6.40
CA HIS A 141 -11.76 -6.79 6.70
C HIS A 141 -10.72 -7.81 6.23
N VAL A 142 -11.07 -9.11 6.20
CA VAL A 142 -10.17 -10.20 5.81
C VAL A 142 -9.63 -10.00 4.39
N ARG A 143 -10.45 -9.49 3.47
CA ARG A 143 -9.99 -9.21 2.10
C ARG A 143 -8.83 -8.21 2.09
N GLY A 144 -8.98 -7.08 2.78
CA GLY A 144 -7.93 -6.07 2.87
C GLY A 144 -6.69 -6.59 3.61
N ALA A 145 -6.92 -7.37 4.67
CA ALA A 145 -5.86 -8.02 5.46
C ALA A 145 -4.99 -8.93 4.59
N VAL A 146 -5.60 -9.90 3.90
CA VAL A 146 -4.88 -10.90 3.09
C VAL A 146 -4.21 -10.26 1.88
N VAL A 147 -4.87 -9.31 1.19
CA VAL A 147 -4.28 -8.64 0.03
C VAL A 147 -3.08 -7.79 0.44
N GLY A 148 -3.21 -7.01 1.52
CA GLY A 148 -2.12 -6.18 2.02
C GLY A 148 -0.92 -7.00 2.50
N ASP A 149 -1.18 -8.06 3.26
CA ASP A 149 -0.11 -8.94 3.76
C ASP A 149 0.58 -9.70 2.62
N ALA A 150 -0.17 -10.26 1.67
CA ALA A 150 0.41 -10.94 0.50
C ALA A 150 1.28 -9.99 -0.35
N LEU A 151 0.87 -8.73 -0.51
CA LEU A 151 1.65 -7.72 -1.20
C LEU A 151 2.92 -7.35 -0.42
N ALA A 152 2.81 -7.16 0.89
CA ALA A 152 3.97 -6.90 1.75
C ALA A 152 4.98 -8.05 1.66
N ASN A 153 4.52 -9.30 1.76
CA ASN A 153 5.36 -10.50 1.62
C ASN A 153 6.04 -10.57 0.24
N LEU A 154 5.32 -10.22 -0.84
CA LEU A 154 5.89 -10.18 -2.19
C LEU A 154 6.98 -9.11 -2.33
N LEU A 155 6.76 -7.91 -1.77
CA LEU A 155 7.72 -6.82 -1.78
C LEU A 155 8.98 -7.16 -0.97
N GLU A 156 8.83 -7.75 0.21
CA GLU A 156 9.97 -8.26 0.99
C GLU A 156 10.73 -9.33 0.21
N LYS A 157 10.01 -10.28 -0.40
CA LYS A 157 10.59 -11.30 -1.25
C LYS A 157 11.33 -10.71 -2.44
N ALA A 158 10.87 -9.59 -2.99
CA ALA A 158 11.54 -8.85 -4.06
C ALA A 158 12.76 -8.04 -3.60
N GLY A 159 13.03 -7.95 -2.29
CA GLY A 159 14.21 -7.28 -1.71
C GLY A 159 13.96 -5.87 -1.16
N TYR A 160 12.70 -5.43 -1.03
CA TYR A 160 12.36 -4.15 -0.41
C TYR A 160 12.39 -4.24 1.12
N ALA A 161 12.74 -3.13 1.78
CA ALA A 161 12.58 -2.98 3.23
C ALA A 161 11.14 -2.54 3.54
N VAL A 162 10.26 -3.50 3.83
CA VAL A 162 8.83 -3.24 4.03
C VAL A 162 8.50 -2.91 5.49
N THR A 163 7.54 -2.01 5.69
CA THR A 163 6.88 -1.78 6.97
C THR A 163 5.37 -1.88 6.78
N ARG A 164 4.75 -2.84 7.44
CA ARG A 164 3.30 -3.03 7.54
C ARG A 164 2.78 -2.08 8.62
N GLU A 165 1.89 -1.20 8.23
CA GLU A 165 1.31 -0.19 9.12
C GLU A 165 -0.21 -0.32 9.19
N TYR A 166 -0.75 -0.13 10.39
CA TYR A 166 -2.17 -0.08 10.67
C TYR A 166 -2.49 1.32 11.19
N TYR A 167 -3.42 2.02 10.54
CA TYR A 167 -3.91 3.31 11.01
C TYR A 167 -5.12 3.13 11.93
N ILE A 168 -5.01 3.64 13.15
CA ILE A 168 -6.05 3.57 14.18
C ILE A 168 -6.83 4.90 14.16
N ASN A 169 -8.09 4.84 13.73
CA ASN A 169 -9.01 5.97 13.79
C ASN A 169 -9.63 6.11 15.20
N ASP A 170 -8.83 6.60 16.14
CA ASP A 170 -9.18 6.75 17.57
C ASP A 170 -9.54 8.19 18.00
N ALA A 171 -9.66 9.12 17.05
CA ALA A 171 -9.98 10.52 17.32
C ALA A 171 -11.48 10.85 17.23
N GLY A 172 -12.27 10.03 16.52
CA GLY A 172 -13.65 10.34 16.16
C GLY A 172 -14.71 10.09 17.24
N ALA A 173 -15.92 10.63 17.02
CA ALA A 173 -17.08 10.48 17.91
C ALA A 173 -17.53 9.02 18.12
N GLN A 174 -17.18 8.11 17.21
CA GLN A 174 -17.44 6.68 17.37
C GLN A 174 -16.75 6.11 18.63
N ILE A 175 -15.60 6.67 19.03
CA ILE A 175 -14.90 6.26 20.25
C ILE A 175 -15.67 6.70 21.50
N ASP A 176 -16.33 7.87 21.46
CA ASP A 176 -17.21 8.29 22.56
C ASP A 176 -18.41 7.35 22.69
N VAL A 177 -18.99 6.93 21.57
CA VAL A 177 -20.08 5.94 21.54
C VAL A 177 -19.61 4.59 22.10
N LEU A 178 -18.41 4.14 21.72
CA LEU A 178 -17.79 2.93 22.26
C LEU A 178 -17.61 3.05 23.78
N ALA A 179 -17.06 4.16 24.26
CA ALA A 179 -16.86 4.37 25.69
C ALA A 179 -18.17 4.37 26.48
N ARG A 180 -19.22 5.04 25.98
CA ARG A 180 -20.57 4.98 26.60
C ARG A 180 -21.13 3.55 26.61
N SER A 181 -20.86 2.78 25.56
CA SER A 181 -21.28 1.38 25.48
C SER A 181 -20.55 0.50 26.50
N VAL A 182 -19.23 0.69 26.65
CA VAL A 182 -18.42 -0.01 27.67
C VAL A 182 -18.82 0.41 29.09
N TYR A 183 -19.08 1.68 29.34
CA TYR A 183 -19.55 2.16 30.65
C TYR A 183 -20.83 1.46 31.08
N ARG A 184 -21.77 1.21 30.15
CA ARG A 184 -22.98 0.42 30.46
C ARG A 184 -22.63 -1.01 30.87
N ARG A 185 -21.74 -1.69 30.12
CA ARG A 185 -21.30 -3.05 30.47
C ARG A 185 -20.56 -3.09 31.81
N TYR A 186 -19.81 -2.04 32.13
CA TYR A 186 -19.21 -1.84 33.46
C TYR A 186 -20.29 -1.75 34.55
N CYS A 187 -21.32 -0.92 34.37
CA CYS A 187 -22.42 -0.82 35.33
C CYS A 187 -23.16 -2.16 35.49
N GLU A 188 -23.42 -2.88 34.39
CA GLU A 188 -24.02 -4.23 34.42
C GLU A 188 -23.16 -5.22 35.22
N ALA A 189 -21.84 -5.23 35.02
CA ALA A 189 -20.90 -6.05 35.78
C ALA A 189 -20.87 -5.72 37.28
N ARG A 190 -21.24 -4.48 37.66
CA ARG A 190 -21.44 -4.06 39.06
C ARG A 190 -22.85 -4.32 39.59
N GLY A 191 -23.68 -5.07 38.84
CA GLY A 191 -25.03 -5.47 39.26
C GLY A 191 -26.10 -4.40 39.06
N ARG A 192 -25.84 -3.35 38.26
CA ARG A 192 -26.88 -2.39 37.87
C ARG A 192 -27.70 -2.95 36.72
N ASP A 193 -29.02 -2.89 36.84
CA ASP A 193 -29.92 -3.09 35.71
C ASP A 193 -29.94 -1.82 34.87
N MET A 194 -29.31 -1.89 33.69
CA MET A 194 -29.27 -0.77 32.75
C MET A 194 -30.47 -0.81 31.78
N GLY A 195 -31.22 -1.92 31.72
CA GLY A 195 -32.26 -2.14 30.74
C GLY A 195 -31.73 -2.34 29.31
N ALA A 196 -32.62 -2.23 28.32
CA ALA A 196 -32.25 -2.39 26.90
C ALA A 196 -31.17 -1.37 26.47
N ILE A 197 -30.27 -1.81 25.59
CA ILE A 197 -29.22 -0.96 25.04
C ILE A 197 -29.88 0.12 24.15
N PRO A 198 -29.68 1.42 24.44
CA PRO A 198 -30.23 2.49 23.62
C PRO A 198 -29.78 2.44 22.16
N GLU A 199 -30.63 2.92 21.26
CA GLU A 199 -30.28 3.08 19.85
C GLU A 199 -29.05 4.00 19.70
N GLY A 200 -28.12 3.60 18.82
CA GLY A 200 -26.89 4.33 18.55
C GLY A 200 -25.68 3.93 19.41
N LEU A 201 -25.86 3.11 20.46
CA LEU A 201 -24.74 2.47 21.16
C LEU A 201 -24.36 1.14 20.51
N TYR A 202 -23.15 0.66 20.79
CA TYR A 202 -22.69 -0.65 20.32
C TYR A 202 -23.29 -1.76 21.19
N PRO A 203 -24.12 -2.66 20.63
CA PRO A 203 -24.86 -3.64 21.42
C PRO A 203 -24.10 -4.96 21.63
N GLY A 204 -22.95 -5.14 20.99
CA GLY A 204 -22.31 -6.45 20.84
C GLY A 204 -21.86 -7.08 22.15
N ASP A 205 -21.99 -8.40 22.23
CA ASP A 205 -21.61 -9.20 23.40
C ASP A 205 -20.08 -9.17 23.65
N TYR A 206 -19.29 -8.86 22.63
CA TYR A 206 -17.84 -8.67 22.76
C TYR A 206 -17.46 -7.57 23.76
N LEU A 207 -18.38 -6.64 24.09
CA LEU A 207 -18.15 -5.61 25.10
C LEU A 207 -18.40 -6.07 26.53
N ILE A 208 -19.10 -7.20 26.75
CA ILE A 208 -19.41 -7.69 28.10
C ILE A 208 -18.12 -7.93 28.88
N GLY A 209 -17.21 -8.72 28.32
CA GLY A 209 -15.91 -9.00 28.96
C GLY A 209 -15.03 -7.75 29.12
N VAL A 210 -15.21 -6.72 28.28
CA VAL A 210 -14.51 -5.44 28.44
C VAL A 210 -15.05 -4.68 29.64
N GLY A 211 -16.37 -4.63 29.82
CA GLY A 211 -17.02 -4.03 30.98
C GLY A 211 -16.67 -4.75 32.29
N GLU A 212 -16.63 -6.08 32.28
CA GLU A 212 -16.20 -6.89 33.43
C GLU A 212 -14.75 -6.60 33.83
N LYS A 213 -13.81 -6.59 32.87
CA LYS A 213 -12.41 -6.22 33.14
C LYS A 213 -12.29 -4.81 33.70
N LEU A 214 -13.07 -3.87 33.17
CA LEU A 214 -13.07 -2.49 33.67
C LEU A 214 -13.60 -2.43 35.12
N ALA A 215 -14.63 -3.23 35.43
CA ALA A 215 -15.21 -3.35 36.76
C ALA A 215 -14.24 -3.97 37.77
N ASP A 216 -13.44 -4.94 37.34
CA ASP A 216 -12.40 -5.55 38.18
C ASP A 216 -11.30 -4.55 38.54
N ILE A 217 -10.92 -3.67 37.61
CA ILE A 217 -9.85 -2.68 37.82
C ILE A 217 -10.33 -1.50 38.67
N HIS A 218 -11.53 -0.97 38.40
CA HIS A 218 -12.00 0.29 38.97
C HIS A 218 -13.07 0.14 40.07
N GLY A 219 -13.57 -1.08 40.33
CA GLY A 219 -14.58 -1.33 41.33
C GLY A 219 -15.83 -0.48 41.10
N ASP A 220 -16.30 0.22 42.14
CA ASP A 220 -17.47 1.11 42.09
C ASP A 220 -17.13 2.59 41.79
N ALA A 221 -15.87 2.91 41.49
CA ALA A 221 -15.37 4.29 41.47
C ALA A 221 -16.11 5.22 40.50
N TRP A 222 -16.69 4.68 39.43
CA TRP A 222 -17.39 5.46 38.40
C TRP A 222 -18.90 5.27 38.40
N LEU A 223 -19.45 4.48 39.31
CA LEU A 223 -20.90 4.36 39.44
C LEU A 223 -21.51 5.71 39.79
N ASP A 224 -22.55 6.08 39.05
CA ASP A 224 -23.32 7.32 39.19
C ASP A 224 -22.48 8.61 39.08
N GLN A 225 -21.22 8.51 38.62
CA GLN A 225 -20.38 9.66 38.36
C GLN A 225 -20.77 10.33 37.03
N PRO A 226 -20.60 11.66 36.93
CA PRO A 226 -20.88 12.38 35.70
C PRO A 226 -19.92 11.95 34.58
N GLU A 227 -20.37 12.10 33.33
CA GLU A 227 -19.70 11.56 32.14
C GLU A 227 -18.26 12.05 31.96
N ASP A 228 -17.97 13.29 32.35
CA ASP A 228 -16.64 13.90 32.29
C ASP A 228 -15.60 13.20 33.17
N VAL A 229 -16.03 12.50 34.24
CA VAL A 229 -15.13 11.78 35.15
C VAL A 229 -14.59 10.49 34.53
N TRP A 230 -15.41 9.76 33.78
CA TRP A 230 -15.07 8.43 33.27
C TRP A 230 -14.87 8.38 31.76
N MET A 231 -15.33 9.37 30.99
CA MET A 231 -15.29 9.31 29.53
C MET A 231 -13.88 9.06 29.00
N GLN A 232 -12.92 9.91 29.33
CA GLN A 232 -11.57 9.79 28.78
C GLN A 232 -10.86 8.49 29.24
N PRO A 233 -10.86 8.11 30.53
CA PRO A 233 -10.30 6.83 30.96
C PRO A 233 -10.92 5.62 30.26
N ILE A 234 -12.24 5.61 30.07
CA ILE A 234 -12.93 4.51 29.40
C ILE A 234 -12.66 4.52 27.89
N ARG A 235 -12.54 5.68 27.24
CA ARG A 235 -12.12 5.77 25.83
C ARG A 235 -10.77 5.10 25.62
N ASP A 236 -9.80 5.42 26.47
CA ASP A 236 -8.45 4.85 26.41
C ASP A 236 -8.49 3.33 26.59
N PHE A 237 -9.16 2.87 27.65
CA PHE A 237 -9.29 1.44 27.93
C PHE A 237 -10.02 0.67 26.83
N ALA A 238 -11.15 1.19 26.36
CA ALA A 238 -11.97 0.55 25.34
C ALA A 238 -11.24 0.46 24.01
N THR A 239 -10.54 1.53 23.60
CA THR A 239 -9.75 1.54 22.36
C THR A 239 -8.67 0.47 22.40
N GLU A 240 -7.91 0.38 23.50
CA GLU A 240 -6.86 -0.64 23.63
C GLU A 240 -7.45 -2.06 23.65
N ALA A 241 -8.57 -2.27 24.35
CA ALA A 241 -9.24 -3.57 24.36
C ALA A 241 -9.75 -3.99 22.97
N MET A 242 -10.22 -3.04 22.14
CA MET A 242 -10.58 -3.33 20.75
C MET A 242 -9.33 -3.61 19.90
N MET A 243 -8.24 -2.87 20.11
CA MET A 243 -6.99 -3.11 19.41
C MET A 243 -6.37 -4.46 19.75
N ASP A 244 -6.48 -4.92 21.00
CA ASP A 244 -6.06 -6.28 21.39
C ASP A 244 -6.84 -7.34 20.62
N MET A 245 -8.17 -7.23 20.54
CA MET A 245 -8.99 -8.15 19.74
C MET A 245 -8.62 -8.12 18.26
N ILE A 246 -8.39 -6.93 17.69
CA ILE A 246 -7.96 -6.78 16.29
C ILE A 246 -6.60 -7.44 16.06
N ARG A 247 -5.64 -7.25 16.98
CA ARG A 247 -4.31 -7.89 16.90
C ARG A 247 -4.41 -9.40 16.98
N ASP A 248 -5.27 -9.94 17.84
CA ASP A 248 -5.52 -11.37 17.96
C ASP A 248 -6.16 -11.94 16.68
N ASP A 249 -7.15 -11.26 16.12
CA ASP A 249 -7.79 -11.62 14.85
C ASP A 249 -6.77 -11.65 13.70
N LEU A 250 -5.90 -10.64 13.61
CA LEU A 250 -4.82 -10.58 12.62
C LEU A 250 -3.80 -11.70 12.84
N ALA A 251 -3.40 -11.95 14.08
CA ALA A 251 -2.45 -13.01 14.42
C ALA A 251 -3.00 -14.40 14.06
N ALA A 252 -4.31 -14.63 14.22
CA ALA A 252 -4.98 -15.85 13.79
C ALA A 252 -4.91 -16.08 12.27
N LEU A 253 -4.80 -15.00 11.48
CA LEU A 253 -4.56 -15.03 10.03
C LEU A 253 -3.06 -15.13 9.67
N GLY A 254 -2.16 -15.16 10.65
CA GLY A 254 -0.71 -15.11 10.44
C GLY A 254 -0.18 -13.72 10.10
N ILE A 255 -1.00 -12.67 10.27
CA ILE A 255 -0.68 -11.30 9.90
C ILE A 255 -0.15 -10.54 11.11
N ARG A 256 0.92 -9.75 10.93
CA ARG A 256 1.48 -8.89 11.97
C ARG A 256 1.88 -7.56 11.38
N HIS A 257 1.46 -6.47 12.02
CA HIS A 257 1.91 -5.12 11.68
C HIS A 257 3.06 -4.70 12.58
N GLU A 258 4.06 -4.03 12.02
CA GLU A 258 5.16 -3.46 12.82
C GLU A 258 4.78 -2.11 13.43
N VAL A 259 3.86 -1.37 12.79
CA VAL A 259 3.43 -0.05 13.27
C VAL A 259 1.90 0.00 13.40
N PHE A 260 1.44 0.51 14.54
CA PHE A 260 0.07 0.92 14.78
C PHE A 260 0.07 2.43 15.06
N PHE A 261 -0.48 3.22 14.14
CA PHE A 261 -0.41 4.68 14.18
C PHE A 261 -1.76 5.27 14.60
N SER A 262 -1.77 6.09 15.66
CA SER A 262 -2.99 6.69 16.22
C SER A 262 -3.31 8.05 15.58
N GLU A 263 -4.52 8.21 15.03
CA GLU A 263 -5.05 9.49 14.54
C GLU A 263 -5.08 10.54 15.65
N ARG A 264 -5.47 10.15 16.85
CA ARG A 264 -5.48 11.03 18.01
C ARG A 264 -4.09 11.55 18.32
N SER A 265 -3.07 10.69 18.23
CA SER A 265 -1.67 11.11 18.45
C SER A 265 -1.21 12.13 17.42
N LEU A 266 -1.65 12.01 16.16
CA LEU A 266 -1.36 12.97 15.08
C LEU A 266 -1.95 14.35 15.37
N HIS A 267 -3.20 14.39 15.85
CA HIS A 267 -3.85 15.64 16.23
C HIS A 267 -3.21 16.27 17.46
N GLN A 268 -2.94 15.48 18.50
CA GLN A 268 -2.37 15.97 19.76
C GLN A 268 -0.92 16.44 19.63
N SER A 269 -0.15 15.86 18.72
CA SER A 269 1.25 16.24 18.53
C SER A 269 1.45 17.55 17.78
N GLY A 270 0.39 18.20 17.28
CA GLY A 270 0.48 19.41 16.47
C GLY A 270 1.00 19.18 15.04
N ARG A 271 1.18 17.93 14.61
CA ARG A 271 1.74 17.59 13.28
C ARG A 271 0.86 18.12 12.14
N VAL A 272 -0.46 18.10 12.33
CA VAL A 272 -1.39 18.66 11.35
C VAL A 272 -1.12 20.15 11.13
N GLU A 273 -1.01 20.92 12.21
CA GLU A 273 -0.71 22.35 12.13
C GLU A 273 0.66 22.62 11.50
N GLU A 274 1.68 21.85 11.90
CA GLU A 274 3.03 21.94 11.33
C GLU A 274 3.03 21.72 9.81
N THR A 275 2.35 20.67 9.34
CA THR A 275 2.26 20.37 7.91
C THR A 275 1.54 21.47 7.14
N LEU A 276 0.44 22.01 7.68
CA LEU A 276 -0.29 23.09 7.02
C LEU A 276 0.52 24.40 6.97
N ASN A 277 1.24 24.73 8.04
CA ASN A 277 2.13 25.90 8.08
C ASN A 277 3.28 25.77 7.06
N TRP A 278 3.79 24.56 6.85
CA TRP A 278 4.77 24.30 5.80
C TRP A 278 4.16 24.50 4.40
N LEU A 279 2.99 23.92 4.12
CA LEU A 279 2.31 24.08 2.84
C LEU A 279 1.95 25.54 2.53
N GLU A 280 1.61 26.32 3.56
CA GLU A 280 1.36 27.75 3.42
C GLU A 280 2.63 28.52 3.02
N LYS A 281 3.77 28.22 3.66
CA LYS A 281 5.07 28.83 3.31
C LYS A 281 5.50 28.50 1.87
N GLU A 282 5.19 27.30 1.40
CA GLU A 282 5.44 26.87 0.02
C GLU A 282 4.41 27.43 -0.98
N GLY A 283 3.40 28.19 -0.52
CA GLY A 283 2.41 28.85 -1.38
C GLY A 283 1.27 27.96 -1.86
N PHE A 284 1.12 26.77 -1.29
CA PHE A 284 0.08 25.80 -1.65
C PHE A 284 -1.23 25.96 -0.87
N VAL A 285 -1.27 26.82 0.13
CA VAL A 285 -2.48 27.15 0.92
C VAL A 285 -2.93 28.57 0.61
N TYR A 286 -4.24 28.78 0.49
CA TYR A 286 -4.83 30.10 0.30
C TYR A 286 -6.27 30.17 0.83
N GLU A 287 -6.77 31.39 1.05
CA GLU A 287 -8.19 31.62 1.37
C GLU A 287 -9.01 31.77 0.07
N GLY A 288 -10.06 30.96 -0.08
CA GLY A 288 -10.90 30.97 -1.27
C GLY A 288 -12.32 30.46 -1.02
N VAL A 289 -13.19 30.59 -2.02
CA VAL A 289 -14.58 30.10 -1.99
C VAL A 289 -14.70 29.00 -3.02
N LEU A 290 -15.12 27.80 -2.60
CA LEU A 290 -15.37 26.69 -3.52
C LEU A 290 -16.71 26.89 -4.24
N GLU A 291 -16.85 26.29 -5.41
CA GLU A 291 -18.15 26.14 -6.07
C GLU A 291 -19.03 25.12 -5.34
N PRO A 292 -20.36 25.20 -5.45
CA PRO A 292 -21.25 24.21 -4.87
C PRO A 292 -20.96 22.80 -5.42
N PRO A 293 -20.98 21.75 -4.57
CA PRO A 293 -20.82 20.38 -5.03
C PRO A 293 -21.88 20.01 -6.08
N LYS A 294 -21.50 19.19 -7.07
CA LYS A 294 -22.44 18.69 -8.09
C LYS A 294 -23.66 18.06 -7.42
N GLY A 295 -24.85 18.59 -7.70
CA GLY A 295 -26.13 18.08 -7.19
C GLY A 295 -26.63 18.71 -5.89
N LYS A 296 -25.91 19.66 -5.27
CA LYS A 296 -26.44 20.46 -4.16
C LYS A 296 -27.15 21.71 -4.67
N THR A 297 -28.33 21.98 -4.15
CA THR A 297 -29.08 23.21 -4.39
C THR A 297 -28.56 24.36 -3.51
N PRO A 298 -28.69 25.63 -3.93
CA PRO A 298 -28.28 26.80 -3.13
C PRO A 298 -28.98 26.92 -1.75
N GLN A 299 -30.03 26.15 -1.49
CA GLN A 299 -30.71 26.09 -0.19
C GLN A 299 -29.95 25.28 0.86
N ASP A 300 -29.02 24.41 0.45
CA ASP A 300 -28.22 23.54 1.33
C ASP A 300 -26.71 23.89 1.28
N TRP A 301 -26.38 25.00 0.64
CA TRP A 301 -25.00 25.44 0.43
C TRP A 301 -24.92 26.96 0.34
N GLU A 302 -24.12 27.56 1.22
CA GLU A 302 -23.78 28.98 1.16
C GLU A 302 -22.29 29.16 0.82
N PRO A 303 -21.94 30.10 -0.08
CA PRO A 303 -20.56 30.44 -0.38
C PRO A 303 -19.91 31.03 0.86
N ARG A 304 -18.80 30.43 1.29
CA ARG A 304 -18.02 30.90 2.43
C ARG A 304 -16.51 30.84 2.14
N PRO A 305 -15.74 31.84 2.58
CA PRO A 305 -14.28 31.75 2.58
C PRO A 305 -13.82 30.53 3.38
N GLN A 306 -12.86 29.80 2.84
CA GLN A 306 -12.27 28.60 3.42
C GLN A 306 -10.76 28.61 3.18
N THR A 307 -10.02 28.06 4.12
CA THR A 307 -8.61 27.71 3.92
C THR A 307 -8.52 26.49 3.00
N LEU A 308 -7.98 26.69 1.79
CA LEU A 308 -7.93 25.70 0.71
C LEU A 308 -6.50 25.31 0.38
N PHE A 309 -6.30 24.02 0.13
CA PHE A 309 -5.11 23.48 -0.52
C PHE A 309 -5.29 23.48 -2.04
N ARG A 310 -4.27 23.95 -2.77
CA ARG A 310 -4.20 24.04 -4.24
C ARG A 310 -4.06 22.67 -4.93
N ALA A 311 -4.97 21.74 -4.62
CA ALA A 311 -4.95 20.38 -5.16
C ALA A 311 -5.05 20.34 -6.70
N SER A 312 -5.72 21.33 -7.30
CA SER A 312 -5.85 21.45 -8.76
C SER A 312 -4.51 21.59 -9.49
N GLN A 313 -3.48 22.16 -8.85
CA GLN A 313 -2.12 22.22 -9.41
C GLN A 313 -1.46 20.84 -9.55
N PHE A 314 -1.98 19.85 -8.82
CA PHE A 314 -1.47 18.47 -8.79
C PHE A 314 -2.41 17.48 -9.50
N GLY A 315 -3.37 17.97 -10.29
CA GLY A 315 -4.25 17.14 -11.12
C GLY A 315 -5.51 16.62 -10.42
N ASP A 316 -5.91 17.24 -9.30
CA ASP A 316 -7.24 17.06 -8.71
C ASP A 316 -8.28 17.96 -9.42
N ASP A 317 -9.55 17.59 -9.34
CA ASP A 317 -10.64 18.30 -10.02
C ASP A 317 -10.97 19.64 -9.35
N VAL A 318 -10.80 19.71 -8.02
CA VAL A 318 -11.10 20.89 -7.20
C VAL A 318 -10.08 21.04 -6.08
N ASP A 319 -9.87 22.28 -5.64
CA ASP A 319 -9.09 22.57 -4.44
C ASP A 319 -9.82 22.05 -3.19
N ARG A 320 -9.05 21.68 -2.17
CA ARG A 320 -9.55 20.90 -1.03
C ARG A 320 -9.57 21.73 0.25
N PRO A 321 -10.67 21.74 1.01
CA PRO A 321 -10.75 22.47 2.26
C PRO A 321 -9.89 21.80 3.34
N LEU A 322 -9.12 22.61 4.07
CA LEU A 322 -8.24 22.16 5.15
C LEU A 322 -8.85 22.36 6.55
N LYS A 323 -9.78 23.30 6.69
CA LYS A 323 -10.50 23.60 7.93
C LYS A 323 -12.01 23.58 7.71
N LYS A 324 -12.75 23.13 8.73
CA LYS A 324 -14.21 23.20 8.83
C LYS A 324 -14.63 24.59 9.33
N SER A 325 -15.93 24.88 9.31
CA SER A 325 -16.47 26.17 9.79
C SER A 325 -16.27 26.41 11.28
N ASP A 326 -16.14 25.35 12.07
CA ASP A 326 -15.86 25.45 13.51
C ASP A 326 -14.37 25.64 13.82
N GLY A 327 -13.52 25.78 12.79
CA GLY A 327 -12.07 25.91 12.91
C GLY A 327 -11.32 24.59 13.04
N SER A 328 -12.01 23.46 13.22
CA SER A 328 -11.37 22.15 13.28
C SER A 328 -10.84 21.70 11.92
N TYR A 329 -9.84 20.81 11.92
CA TYR A 329 -9.26 20.29 10.68
C TYR A 329 -10.21 19.34 9.94
N THR A 330 -10.12 19.33 8.60
CA THR A 330 -10.80 18.33 7.78
C THR A 330 -10.04 17.00 7.79
N TYR A 331 -10.69 15.91 7.42
CA TYR A 331 -10.01 14.62 7.21
C TYR A 331 -8.89 14.72 6.18
N PHE A 332 -9.11 15.51 5.12
CA PHE A 332 -8.08 15.75 4.11
C PHE A 332 -6.82 16.40 4.70
N ALA A 333 -6.96 17.33 5.65
CA ALA A 333 -5.80 17.93 6.32
C ALA A 333 -5.07 16.91 7.21
N ALA A 334 -5.80 16.06 7.92
CA ALA A 334 -5.23 14.96 8.70
C ALA A 334 -4.50 13.95 7.81
N ASP A 335 -5.08 13.56 6.67
CA ASP A 335 -4.48 12.66 5.69
C ASP A 335 -3.16 13.22 5.15
N ILE A 336 -3.12 14.51 4.76
CA ILE A 336 -1.88 15.12 4.28
C ILE A 336 -0.79 15.06 5.36
N ALA A 337 -1.14 15.41 6.62
CA ALA A 337 -0.20 15.38 7.73
C ALA A 337 0.31 13.96 8.03
N TYR A 338 -0.58 12.96 7.94
CA TYR A 338 -0.22 11.56 8.14
C TYR A 338 0.74 11.02 7.07
N HIS A 339 0.51 11.36 5.80
CA HIS A 339 1.43 10.97 4.74
C HIS A 339 2.74 11.76 4.78
N TYR A 340 2.70 13.03 5.18
CA TYR A 340 3.90 13.80 5.44
C TYR A 340 4.73 13.16 6.57
N ASP A 341 4.08 12.66 7.63
CA ASP A 341 4.74 11.89 8.67
C ASP A 341 5.42 10.62 8.12
N LYS A 342 4.72 9.82 7.30
CA LYS A 342 5.33 8.65 6.63
C LYS A 342 6.53 9.06 5.77
N PHE A 343 6.42 10.17 5.04
CA PHE A 343 7.52 10.67 4.19
C PHE A 343 8.73 11.07 5.03
N VAL A 344 8.53 11.78 6.13
CA VAL A 344 9.60 12.18 7.06
C VAL A 344 10.22 10.96 7.76
N ARG A 345 9.46 9.87 7.97
CA ARG A 345 9.99 8.56 8.42
C ARG A 345 10.84 7.84 7.37
N GLY A 346 10.95 8.37 6.15
CA GLY A 346 11.82 7.90 5.08
C GLY A 346 11.16 6.92 4.11
N PHE A 347 9.82 6.87 4.07
CA PHE A 347 9.08 6.05 3.11
C PHE A 347 8.85 6.83 1.81
N ASN A 348 9.64 6.52 0.78
CA ASN A 348 9.48 7.12 -0.55
C ASN A 348 8.45 6.37 -1.41
N HIS A 349 8.10 5.16 -0.99
CA HIS A 349 7.04 4.35 -1.57
C HIS A 349 6.01 4.02 -0.49
N MET A 350 4.75 4.36 -0.75
CA MET A 350 3.64 4.12 0.15
C MET A 350 2.53 3.41 -0.62
N VAL A 351 2.08 2.28 -0.11
CA VAL A 351 0.97 1.52 -0.67
C VAL A 351 -0.17 1.54 0.34
N LEU A 352 -1.34 2.00 -0.09
CA LEU A 352 -2.54 2.06 0.74
C LEU A 352 -3.55 1.04 0.20
N VAL A 353 -3.87 0.02 0.99
CA VAL A 353 -4.87 -0.99 0.66
C VAL A 353 -6.21 -0.55 1.26
N LEU A 354 -6.95 0.23 0.48
CA LEU A 354 -8.24 0.79 0.88
C LEU A 354 -9.42 0.03 0.25
N GLY A 355 -10.59 0.13 0.88
CA GLY A 355 -11.86 -0.32 0.30
C GLY A 355 -12.23 0.44 -0.98
N ALA A 356 -13.05 -0.17 -1.85
CA ALA A 356 -13.47 0.43 -3.11
C ALA A 356 -14.35 1.68 -2.94
N ASP A 357 -15.00 1.82 -1.79
CA ASP A 357 -15.73 2.98 -1.32
C ASP A 357 -14.84 4.20 -1.08
N HIS A 358 -13.53 4.00 -0.86
CA HIS A 358 -12.54 5.06 -0.80
C HIS A 358 -12.03 5.50 -2.18
N ALA A 359 -12.64 5.02 -3.29
CA ALA A 359 -12.27 5.44 -4.64
C ALA A 359 -12.44 6.95 -4.90
N ALA A 360 -13.21 7.65 -4.06
CA ALA A 360 -13.37 9.12 -4.10
C ALA A 360 -12.23 9.90 -3.44
N MET A 361 -11.26 9.22 -2.80
CA MET A 361 -9.99 9.83 -2.38
C MET A 361 -9.29 10.45 -3.60
N PRO A 362 -8.65 11.63 -3.46
CA PRO A 362 -8.13 12.42 -4.58
C PRO A 362 -7.30 11.63 -5.60
N SER A 363 -7.46 11.96 -6.88
CA SER A 363 -6.65 11.44 -7.99
C SER A 363 -5.15 11.63 -7.79
N ALA A 364 -4.75 12.63 -7.00
CA ALA A 364 -3.37 12.95 -6.66
C ALA A 364 -2.63 11.82 -5.92
N TRP A 365 -3.34 10.92 -5.23
CA TRP A 365 -2.75 9.72 -4.57
C TRP A 365 -2.61 8.52 -5.51
N LYS A 366 -3.20 8.57 -6.71
CA LYS A 366 -3.29 7.44 -7.65
C LYS A 366 -2.23 7.47 -8.75
N ARG A 367 -1.32 8.45 -8.74
CA ARG A 367 -0.25 8.57 -9.75
C ARG A 367 1.04 9.11 -9.14
N ARG A 368 1.99 8.21 -8.91
CA ARG A 368 3.29 8.18 -9.61
C ARG A 368 3.97 6.84 -9.41
#